data_AF-A0A448WT54-F1
#
_entry.id   AF-A0A448WT54-F1
#
_cell.length_a   1.000
_cell.length_b   1.000
_cell.length_c   1.000
_cell.angle_alpha   90.00
_cell.angle_beta   90.00
_cell.angle_gamma   90.00
#
_symmetry.space_group_name_H-M   'P 1'
#
loop_
_entity.id
_entity.type
_entity.pdbx_description
1 polymer ?
#
loop_
_entity_poly.entity_id
_entity_poly.type
_entity_poly.pdbx_seq_one_letter_code
_entity_poly.pdbx_strand_id
1 'polypeptide(L)'
;MDQLKKAVRGFVVMSEELERIHSAFLINAVPEHWSGAAYPSLKPLGSWVKDLVLRCDFVRHWMVKGQPRSFWLSGFFFPQG
;
A
#
# COMPACT_ATOMS: atom_id res chain seq x y z
N MET A 1 6.66 8.66 -3.51
CA MET A 1 5.90 9.76 -2.86
C MET A 1 6.56 11.13 -2.93
N ASP A 2 7.90 11.23 -2.85
CA ASP A 2 8.60 12.52 -2.91
C ASP A 2 8.35 13.28 -4.23
N GLN A 3 8.37 12.58 -5.36
CA GLN A 3 8.04 13.14 -6.69
C GLN A 3 6.63 13.73 -6.75
N LEU A 4 5.62 13.04 -6.19
CA LEU A 4 4.25 13.55 -6.11
C LEU A 4 4.18 14.85 -5.29
N LYS A 5 4.85 14.90 -4.13
CA LYS A 5 4.89 16.10 -3.28
C LYS A 5 5.56 17.28 -4.00
N LYS A 6 6.62 17.01 -4.76
CA LYS A 6 7.32 18.02 -5.57
C LYS A 6 6.46 18.49 -6.75
N ALA A 7 5.76 17.58 -7.41
CA ALA A 7 4.89 17.90 -8.53
C ALA A 7 3.68 18.76 -8.11
N VAL A 8 3.04 18.44 -6.99
CA VAL A 8 1.95 19.26 -6.42
C VAL A 8 2.42 20.68 -6.06
N ARG A 9 3.70 20.85 -5.69
CA ARG A 9 4.30 22.16 -5.41
C ARG A 9 4.85 22.87 -6.64
N GLY A 10 4.72 22.28 -7.84
CA GLY A 10 5.24 22.85 -9.09
C GLY A 10 6.75 22.73 -9.28
N PHE A 11 7.46 21.98 -8.44
CA PHE A 11 8.91 21.76 -8.58
C PHE A 11 9.28 20.69 -9.60
N VAL A 12 8.34 19.82 -9.94
CA VAL A 12 8.47 18.77 -10.96
C VAL A 12 7.23 18.81 -11.84
N VAL A 13 7.37 18.48 -13.12
CA VAL A 13 6.23 18.39 -14.05
C VAL A 13 5.30 17.28 -13.58
N MET A 14 4.01 17.59 -13.50
CA MET A 14 2.98 16.58 -13.22
C MET A 14 2.87 15.63 -14.42
N SER A 15 3.46 14.45 -14.31
CA SER A 15 3.28 13.40 -15.31
C SER A 15 1.90 12.78 -15.17
N GLU A 16 1.45 12.08 -16.22
CA GLU A 16 0.17 11.38 -16.22
C GLU A 16 0.06 10.37 -15.06
N GLU A 17 1.16 9.69 -14.74
CA GLU A 17 1.22 8.76 -13.61
C GLU A 17 1.00 9.48 -12.27
N LEU A 18 1.67 10.61 -12.05
CA LEU A 18 1.54 11.39 -10.82
C LEU A 18 0.12 11.97 -10.69
N GLU A 19 -0.50 12.38 -11.80
CA GLU A 19 -1.87 12.88 -11.82
C GLU A 19 -2.87 11.77 -11.45
N ARG A 20 -2.69 10.55 -11.96
CA ARG A 20 -3.54 9.40 -11.58
C ARG A 20 -3.42 9.06 -10.11
N ILE A 21 -2.20 9.05 -9.56
CA ILE A 21 -1.97 8.82 -8.12
C ILE A 21 -2.62 9.94 -7.30
N HIS A 22 -2.44 11.19 -7.71
CA HIS A 22 -3.03 12.36 -7.06
C HIS A 22 -4.57 12.27 -7.03
N SER A 23 -5.18 11.98 -8.18
CA SER A 23 -6.63 11.84 -8.32
C SER A 23 -7.18 10.72 -7.43
N ALA A 24 -6.52 9.55 -7.40
CA ALA A 24 -6.90 8.45 -6.53
C ALA A 24 -6.87 8.85 -5.03
N PHE A 25 -5.86 9.61 -4.62
CA PHE A 25 -5.74 10.09 -3.25
C PHE A 25 -6.87 11.05 -2.86
N LEU A 26 -7.26 11.96 -3.78
CA LEU A 26 -8.36 12.90 -3.53
C LEU A 26 -9.69 12.18 -3.25
N ILE A 27 -9.91 11.02 -3.87
CA ILE A 27 -11.13 10.21 -3.67
C ILE A 27 -10.93 9.08 -2.64
N ASN A 28 -9.84 9.09 -1.87
CA ASN A 28 -9.52 8.07 -0.86
C ASN A 28 -9.47 6.64 -1.44
N ALA A 29 -9.02 6.50 -2.69
CA ALA A 29 -8.81 5.24 -3.38
C ALA A 29 -7.32 4.87 -3.41
N VAL A 30 -7.04 3.57 -3.46
CA VAL A 30 -5.68 3.07 -3.67
C VAL A 30 -5.33 3.27 -5.15
N PRO A 31 -4.18 3.88 -5.48
CA PRO A 31 -3.76 4.02 -6.87
C PRO A 31 -3.67 2.66 -7.56
N GLU A 32 -4.23 2.57 -8.77
CA GLU A 32 -4.24 1.34 -9.57
C GLU A 32 -2.83 0.79 -9.81
N HIS A 33 -1.83 1.68 -9.95
CA HIS A 33 -0.44 1.30 -10.16
C HIS A 33 0.15 0.51 -8.98
N TRP A 34 -0.44 0.62 -7.79
CA TRP A 34 -0.03 -0.15 -6.62
C TRP A 34 -0.72 -1.50 -6.56
N SER A 35 -1.88 -1.66 -7.20
CA SER A 35 -2.73 -2.85 -7.09
C SER A 35 -2.01 -4.13 -7.53
N GLY A 36 -1.18 -4.09 -8.57
CA GLY A 36 -0.42 -5.25 -9.04
C GLY A 36 0.69 -5.72 -8.09
N ALA A 37 1.19 -4.83 -7.24
CA ALA A 37 2.18 -5.13 -6.20
C ALA A 37 1.57 -5.18 -4.79
N ALA A 38 0.25 -5.05 -4.69
CA ALA A 38 -0.50 -5.02 -3.45
C ALA A 38 -1.41 -6.24 -3.32
N TYR A 39 -1.74 -6.58 -2.08
CA TYR A 39 -2.73 -7.61 -1.80
C TYR A 39 -4.13 -7.13 -2.25
N PRO A 40 -4.97 -8.01 -2.81
CA PRO A 40 -6.34 -7.65 -3.19
C PRO A 40 -7.11 -7.05 -2.00
N SER A 41 -7.72 -5.88 -2.21
CA SER A 41 -8.46 -5.19 -1.16
C SER A 41 -9.51 -4.25 -1.74
N LEU A 42 -10.65 -4.15 -1.06
CA LEU A 42 -11.69 -3.14 -1.31
C LEU A 42 -11.66 -2.01 -0.27
N LYS A 43 -10.62 -1.97 0.59
CA LYS A 43 -10.51 -0.95 1.63
C LYS A 43 -10.21 0.41 1.00
N PRO A 44 -10.79 1.52 1.50
CA PRO A 44 -10.36 2.85 1.12
C PRO A 44 -8.91 3.10 1.56
N LEU A 45 -8.22 4.03 0.89
CA LEU A 45 -6.78 4.29 1.04
C LEU A 45 -6.35 4.40 2.51
N GLY A 46 -7.05 5.19 3.32
CA GLY A 46 -6.69 5.35 4.73
C GLY A 46 -6.72 4.04 5.53
N SER A 47 -7.73 3.19 5.30
CA SER A 47 -7.84 1.87 5.93
C SER A 47 -6.87 0.85 5.32
N TRP A 48 -6.61 0.97 4.02
CA TRP A 48 -5.65 0.14 3.30
C TRP A 48 -4.22 0.36 3.80
N VAL A 49 -3.80 1.62 4.00
CA VAL A 49 -2.46 1.94 4.54
C VAL A 49 -2.28 1.36 5.94
N LYS A 50 -3.29 1.47 6.81
CA LYS A 50 -3.23 0.88 8.16
C LYS A 50 -3.08 -0.64 8.11
N ASP A 51 -3.85 -1.29 7.25
CA ASP A 51 -3.81 -2.75 7.06
C ASP A 51 -2.44 -3.19 6.49
N LEU A 52 -1.89 -2.45 5.54
CA LEU A 52 -0.54 -2.69 5.00
C LEU A 52 0.53 -2.61 6.09
N VAL A 53 0.49 -1.58 6.96
CA VAL A 53 1.44 -1.46 8.07
C VAL A 53 1.36 -2.66 9.01
N LEU A 54 0.15 -3.12 9.34
CA LEU A 54 -0.05 -4.31 10.18
C LEU A 54 0.51 -5.57 9.54
N ARG A 55 0.33 -5.74 8.22
CA ARG A 55 0.90 -6.89 7.48
C ARG A 55 2.43 -6.87 7.50
N CYS A 56 3.03 -5.71 7.26
CA CYS A 56 4.48 -5.53 7.33
C CYS A 56 5.02 -5.82 8.73
N ASP A 57 4.32 -5.36 9.77
CA ASP A 57 4.73 -5.62 11.16
C ASP A 57 4.62 -7.11 11.52
N PHE A 58 3.55 -7.79 11.10
CA PHE A 58 3.40 -9.23 11.27
C PHE A 58 4.56 -10.01 10.63
N VAL A 59 4.90 -9.71 9.37
CA VAL A 59 6.02 -10.36 8.66
C VAL A 59 7.36 -10.03 9.34
N ARG A 60 7.57 -8.77 9.72
CA ARG A 60 8.78 -8.35 10.45
C ARG A 60 8.91 -9.08 11.79
N HIS A 61 7.82 -9.20 12.55
CA HIS A 61 7.82 -9.91 13.83
C HIS A 61 8.19 -11.37 13.64
N TRP A 62 7.61 -12.04 12.63
CA TRP A 62 7.99 -13.39 12.26
C TRP A 62 9.49 -13.50 11.93
N MET A 63 10.02 -12.60 11.08
CA MET A 63 11.44 -12.61 10.72
C MET A 63 12.38 -12.45 11.93
N VAL A 64 12.01 -11.60 12.90
CA VAL A 64 12.89 -11.25 14.04
C VAL A 64 12.71 -12.19 15.23
N LYS A 65 11.51 -12.69 15.49
CA LYS A 65 11.17 -13.51 16.66
C LYS A 65 11.02 -14.99 16.34
N GLY A 66 11.08 -15.36 15.07
CA GLY A 66 10.82 -16.71 14.61
C GLY A 66 9.33 -16.96 14.39
N GLN A 67 9.00 -18.21 14.08
CA GLN A 67 7.66 -18.61 13.64
C GLN A 67 6.56 -18.24 14.67
N PRO A 68 5.49 -17.55 14.24
CA PRO A 68 4.38 -17.24 15.14
C PRO A 68 3.60 -18.52 15.49
N ARG A 69 2.98 -18.53 16.69
CA ARG A 69 2.15 -19.66 17.14
C ARG A 69 0.86 -19.83 16.33
N SER A 70 0.39 -18.74 15.71
CA SER A 70 -0.75 -18.70 14.80
C SER A 70 -0.46 -17.74 13.66
N PHE A 71 -0.88 -18.09 12.46
CA PHE A 71 -0.68 -17.26 11.28
C PHE A 71 -1.90 -16.41 10.96
N TRP A 72 -1.66 -15.14 10.60
CA TRP A 72 -2.71 -14.29 10.04
C TRP A 72 -2.91 -14.62 8.56
N LEU A 73 -3.71 -15.65 8.28
CA LEU A 73 -3.87 -16.21 6.93
C LEU A 73 -4.36 -15.16 5.90
N SER A 74 -5.32 -14.30 6.28
CA SER A 74 -5.79 -13.20 5.42
C SER A 74 -4.80 -12.03 5.29
N GLY A 75 -3.73 -12.04 6.09
CA GLY A 75 -2.61 -11.11 6.04
C GLY A 75 -1.61 -11.44 4.93
N PHE A 76 -1.63 -12.66 4.38
CA PHE A 76 -0.79 -13.03 3.24
C PHE A 76 -1.30 -12.44 1.93
N PHE A 77 -0.35 -12.25 1.00
CA PHE A 77 -0.65 -11.79 -0.36
C PHE A 77 -1.31 -12.89 -1.19
N PHE A 78 -0.77 -14.12 -1.12
CA PHE A 78 -1.32 -15.32 -1.76
C PHE A 78 -1.43 -16.44 -0.72
N PRO A 79 -2.61 -16.68 -0.13
CA PRO A 79 -2.79 -17.69 0.91
C PRO A 79 -2.81 -19.14 0.38
N GLN A 80 -2.88 -19.35 -0.94
CA GLN A 80 -2.92 -20.66 -1.60
C GLN A 80 -1.55 -21.12 -2.16
N GLY A 81 -0.45 -20.50 -1.70
CA GLY A 81 0.90 -20.71 -2.26
C GLY A 81 1.29 -22.16 -2.49
#